data_AF-A0A0S8GQE5-F1
#
_entry.id   AF-A0A0S8GQE5-F1
#
_cell.length_a   1.000
_cell.length_b   1.000
_cell.length_c   1.000
_cell.angle_alpha   90.00
_cell.angle_beta   90.00
_cell.angle_gamma   90.00
#
_symmetry.space_group_name_H-M   'P 1'
#
loop_
_entity.id
_entity.type
_entity.pdbx_description
1 polymer ?
#
loop_
_entity_poly.entity_id
_entity_poly.type
_entity_poly.pdbx_seq_one_letter_code
_entity_poly.pdbx_strand_id
1 'polypeptide(L)'
;MFVFLARTWELLLAPLPLSTAVKINLFSAANGALAAAFWFLVVHRVLAFFSDQELFRRAGAAATTLISATAFTVWNQSVVNEKVYTVSLMTIALLTWLIFRWRDNIGRGKDDNLLILIIFLLALSLGNHLMAFLVAPAMALYVIWVHPRVLTRWRLYAFAALAWILGLSAQLFLPIRAAQRPVISEADPRCESLVDATVDILRLHPPVSLVGSSRENDRCPALAESLRREQYRKPPLNLNPIFYGPGRANNPPRDFQLIKWQFINYFQYFDWQWARSLDGRSTFFAWLRAPFTILFVLLGLFGAWRHFQADRISWIYFVTLFATVSVGLVIYLNFKYGYSVGAHTVDPSTGQLVPVPRDWREVRERDYFFIVSFSQWGLWAGIGLAALWERLTQITAGPKAKLSLQHLRSTAPVLVLALL
;
A
#
# COMPACT_ATOMS: atom_id res chain seq x y z
N MET A 1 -9.29 4.86 13.90
CA MET A 1 -8.22 3.87 14.19
C MET A 1 -6.87 4.53 14.50
N PHE A 2 -6.29 5.34 13.60
CA PHE A 2 -4.96 5.94 13.83
C PHE A 2 -4.82 6.63 15.20
N VAL A 3 -5.76 7.52 15.52
CA VAL A 3 -5.77 8.28 16.79
C VAL A 3 -5.77 7.34 18.00
N PHE A 4 -6.55 6.25 17.96
CA PHE A 4 -6.56 5.26 19.03
C PHE A 4 -5.21 4.56 19.18
N LEU A 5 -4.65 4.06 18.08
CA LEU A 5 -3.37 3.35 18.11
C LEU A 5 -2.23 4.27 18.55
N ALA A 6 -2.19 5.49 18.03
CA ALA A 6 -1.22 6.51 18.38
C ALA A 6 -1.32 6.91 19.87
N ARG A 7 -2.54 7.09 20.38
CA ARG A 7 -2.75 7.41 21.80
C ARG A 7 -2.38 6.25 22.72
N THR A 8 -2.75 5.02 22.36
CA THR A 8 -2.33 3.82 23.11
C THR A 8 -0.81 3.71 23.14
N TRP A 9 -0.15 3.92 22.00
CA TRP A 9 1.31 3.94 21.92
C TRP A 9 1.94 5.01 22.81
N GLU A 10 1.39 6.23 22.80
CA GLU A 10 1.85 7.31 23.67
C GLU A 10 1.72 6.96 25.16
N LEU A 11 0.62 6.32 25.56
CA LEU A 11 0.39 5.86 26.93
C LEU A 11 1.38 4.75 27.32
N LEU A 12 1.68 3.81 26.43
CA LEU A 12 2.67 2.76 26.68
C LEU A 12 4.08 3.34 26.89
N LEU A 13 4.41 4.44 26.20
CA LEU A 13 5.68 5.16 26.36
C LEU A 13 5.60 6.28 27.41
N ALA A 14 4.50 6.41 28.17
CA ALA A 14 4.36 7.44 29.21
C ALA A 14 5.51 7.43 30.24
N PRO A 15 6.06 6.28 30.68
CA PRO A 15 7.18 6.25 31.62
C PRO A 15 8.49 6.83 31.07
N LEU A 16 8.63 6.96 29.75
CA LEU A 16 9.82 7.52 29.12
C LEU A 16 9.72 9.05 29.06
N PRO A 17 10.79 9.80 29.42
CA PRO A 17 10.83 11.27 29.39
C PRO A 17 10.99 11.81 27.95
N LEU A 18 10.13 11.35 27.04
CA LEU A 18 10.11 11.73 25.63
C LEU A 18 8.91 12.64 25.36
N SER A 19 9.09 13.62 24.47
CA SER A 19 7.97 14.44 24.01
C SER A 19 6.95 13.61 23.21
N THR A 20 5.70 14.05 23.17
CA THR A 20 4.66 13.41 22.36
C THR A 20 5.09 13.29 20.89
N ALA A 21 5.73 14.32 20.32
CA ALA A 21 6.24 14.27 18.95
C ALA A 21 7.23 13.12 18.72
N VAL A 22 8.17 12.90 19.65
CA VAL A 22 9.12 11.78 19.55
C VAL A 22 8.40 10.45 19.69
N LYS A 23 7.47 10.30 20.64
CA LYS A 23 6.68 9.07 20.82
C LYS A 23 5.90 8.72 19.55
N ILE A 24 5.28 9.70 18.91
CA ILE A 24 4.53 9.52 17.67
C ILE A 24 5.45 9.24 16.47
N ASN A 25 6.65 9.80 16.40
CA ASN A 25 7.64 9.40 15.39
C ASN A 25 8.09 7.94 15.58
N LEU A 26 8.35 7.53 16.82
CA LEU A 26 8.66 6.13 17.15
C LEU A 26 7.51 5.18 16.79
N PHE A 27 6.26 5.63 16.89
CA PHE A 27 5.10 4.85 16.43
C PHE A 27 5.21 4.56 14.92
N SER A 28 5.54 5.55 14.09
CA SER A 28 5.70 5.32 12.64
C SER A 28 6.85 4.36 12.34
N ALA A 29 7.99 4.53 13.02
CA ALA A 29 9.14 3.66 12.89
C ALA A 29 8.81 2.21 13.30
N ALA A 30 8.07 2.01 14.40
CA ALA A 30 7.62 0.71 14.85
C ALA A 30 6.68 0.04 13.83
N ASN A 31 5.73 0.78 13.24
CA ASN A 31 4.87 0.25 12.18
C ASN A 31 5.67 -0.12 10.92
N GLY A 32 6.65 0.70 10.52
CA GLY A 32 7.56 0.38 9.41
C GLY A 32 8.36 -0.90 9.66
N ALA A 33 8.91 -1.07 10.87
CA ALA A 33 9.62 -2.27 11.27
C ALA A 33 8.72 -3.51 11.31
N LEU A 34 7.49 -3.38 11.82
CA LEU A 34 6.50 -4.46 11.79
C LEU A 34 6.09 -4.84 10.37
N ALA A 35 5.94 -3.86 9.46
CA ALA A 35 5.70 -4.13 8.05
C ALA A 35 6.84 -4.96 7.43
N ALA A 36 8.09 -4.57 7.68
CA ALA A 36 9.27 -5.32 7.24
C ALA A 36 9.30 -6.74 7.84
N ALA A 37 8.92 -6.92 9.11
CA ALA A 37 8.84 -8.23 9.75
C ALA A 37 7.79 -9.14 9.09
N PHE A 38 6.59 -8.63 8.77
CA PHE A 38 5.59 -9.41 8.04
C PHE A 38 6.04 -9.71 6.60
N TRP A 39 6.68 -8.75 5.93
CA TRP A 39 7.26 -9.00 4.62
C TRP A 39 8.36 -10.06 4.65
N PHE A 40 9.16 -10.12 5.71
CA PHE A 40 10.15 -11.17 5.89
C PHE A 40 9.49 -12.54 5.93
N LEU A 41 8.39 -12.69 6.69
CA LEU A 41 7.66 -13.95 6.77
C LEU A 41 7.05 -14.34 5.43
N VAL A 42 6.49 -13.39 4.68
CA VAL A 42 5.95 -13.62 3.33
C VAL A 42 7.05 -14.08 2.38
N VAL A 43 8.17 -13.35 2.31
CA VAL A 43 9.27 -13.66 1.39
C VAL A 43 9.96 -14.97 1.78
N HIS A 44 10.18 -15.24 3.08
CA HIS A 44 10.74 -16.50 3.55
C HIS A 44 9.88 -17.70 3.12
N ARG A 45 8.56 -17.53 3.11
CA ARG A 45 7.61 -18.53 2.60
C ARG A 45 7.66 -18.68 1.08
N VAL A 46 7.81 -17.57 0.33
CA VAL A 46 7.98 -17.59 -1.14
C VAL A 46 9.30 -18.25 -1.53
N LEU A 47 10.42 -17.91 -0.88
CA LEU A 47 11.74 -18.49 -1.14
C LEU A 47 11.82 -19.97 -0.77
N ALA A 48 10.88 -20.49 0.02
CA ALA A 48 10.76 -21.93 0.23
C ALA A 48 10.44 -22.72 -1.06
N PHE A 49 9.87 -22.07 -2.09
CA PHE A 49 9.66 -22.69 -3.41
C PHE A 49 10.91 -22.66 -4.30
N PHE A 50 11.97 -21.97 -3.88
CA PHE A 50 13.24 -21.88 -4.61
C PHE A 50 14.24 -22.89 -4.07
N SER A 51 14.34 -23.01 -2.74
CA SER A 51 15.26 -23.92 -2.08
C SER A 51 14.79 -24.30 -0.69
N ASP A 52 15.01 -25.56 -0.32
CA ASP A 52 14.80 -26.05 1.04
C ASP A 52 15.87 -25.55 2.04
N GLN A 53 16.96 -24.93 1.55
CA GLN A 53 18.03 -24.48 2.42
C GLN A 53 17.62 -23.26 3.27
N GLU A 54 17.62 -23.45 4.58
CA GLU A 54 17.13 -22.44 5.52
C GLU A 54 17.99 -21.16 5.53
N LEU A 55 19.32 -21.28 5.37
CA LEU A 55 20.20 -20.11 5.26
C LEU A 55 19.83 -19.26 4.04
N PHE A 56 19.56 -19.90 2.90
CA PHE A 56 19.14 -19.22 1.68
C PHE A 56 17.83 -18.46 1.91
N ARG A 57 16.83 -19.13 2.50
CA ARG A 57 15.53 -18.54 2.79
C ARG A 57 15.61 -17.37 3.76
N ARG A 58 16.37 -17.50 4.85
CA ARG A 58 16.52 -16.44 5.87
C ARG A 58 17.32 -15.25 5.36
N ALA A 59 18.50 -15.49 4.79
CA ALA A 59 19.35 -14.40 4.29
C ALA A 59 18.74 -13.73 3.06
N GLY A 60 18.12 -14.50 2.15
CA GLY A 60 17.40 -13.97 1.01
C GLY A 60 16.18 -13.13 1.43
N ALA A 61 15.40 -13.59 2.41
CA ALA A 61 14.28 -12.81 2.94
C ALA A 61 14.75 -11.53 3.65
N ALA A 62 15.84 -11.59 4.43
CA ALA A 62 16.43 -10.43 5.09
C ALA A 62 16.90 -9.38 4.07
N ALA A 63 17.69 -9.79 3.07
CA ALA A 63 18.14 -8.92 1.99
C ALA A 63 16.95 -8.32 1.21
N THR A 64 15.91 -9.11 0.97
CA THR A 64 14.70 -8.65 0.28
C THR A 64 13.96 -7.58 1.07
N THR A 65 13.75 -7.83 2.38
CA THR A 65 13.06 -6.88 3.23
C THR A 65 13.87 -5.61 3.46
N LEU A 66 15.19 -5.71 3.44
CA LEU A 66 16.07 -4.55 3.51
C LEU A 66 15.85 -3.63 2.32
N ILE A 67 15.95 -4.15 1.09
CA ILE A 67 15.67 -3.38 -0.14
C ILE A 67 14.27 -2.76 -0.12
N SER A 68 13.25 -3.52 0.29
CA SER A 68 11.89 -2.97 0.39
C SER A 68 11.76 -1.89 1.46
N ALA A 69 12.43 -2.01 2.60
CA ALA A 69 12.30 -1.07 3.72
C ALA A 69 13.11 0.20 3.49
N THR A 70 14.20 0.13 2.73
CA THR A 70 15.10 1.25 2.42
C THR A 70 14.70 2.01 1.15
N ALA A 71 13.72 1.53 0.38
CA ALA A 71 13.09 2.32 -0.68
C ALA A 71 12.70 3.71 -0.13
N PHE A 72 13.12 4.77 -0.82
CA PHE A 72 13.12 6.14 -0.29
C PHE A 72 11.82 6.54 0.42
N THR A 73 10.66 6.33 -0.22
CA THR A 73 9.37 6.71 0.37
C THR A 73 9.02 5.83 1.57
N VAL A 74 9.34 4.54 1.55
CA VAL A 74 9.07 3.62 2.67
C VAL A 74 9.90 4.02 3.89
N TRP A 75 11.20 4.27 3.69
CA TRP A 75 12.10 4.75 4.73
C TRP A 75 11.63 6.11 5.26
N ASN A 76 11.41 7.08 4.38
CA ASN A 76 11.04 8.44 4.74
C ASN A 76 9.72 8.50 5.55
N GLN A 77 8.69 7.75 5.15
CA GLN A 77 7.45 7.69 5.93
C GLN A 77 7.61 6.95 7.27
N SER A 78 8.61 6.07 7.40
CA SER A 78 8.93 5.39 8.65
C SER A 78 9.66 6.28 9.65
N VAL A 79 10.51 7.22 9.17
CA VAL A 79 11.28 8.12 10.05
C VAL A 79 10.64 9.49 10.25
N VAL A 80 9.79 9.94 9.33
CA VAL A 80 9.03 11.19 9.46
C VAL A 80 7.55 10.85 9.55
N ASN A 81 6.98 10.93 10.76
CA ASN A 81 5.54 10.72 10.92
C ASN A 81 4.76 11.96 10.45
N GLU A 82 4.69 12.13 9.13
CA GLU A 82 3.81 13.15 8.54
C GLU A 82 2.37 12.65 8.43
N LYS A 83 2.16 11.33 8.31
CA LYS A 83 0.92 10.73 7.78
C LYS A 83 0.69 9.29 8.25
N VAL A 84 -0.53 8.80 8.02
CA VAL A 84 -1.05 7.49 8.49
C VAL A 84 -0.63 6.27 7.64
N TYR A 85 0.34 6.43 6.74
CA TYR A 85 0.62 5.44 5.70
C TYR A 85 1.43 4.23 6.17
N THR A 86 2.30 4.37 7.16
CA THR A 86 3.06 3.25 7.72
C THR A 86 2.17 2.20 8.39
N VAL A 87 1.10 2.64 9.06
CA VAL A 87 0.06 1.75 9.57
C VAL A 87 -0.64 0.99 8.45
N SER A 88 -0.88 1.65 7.30
CA SER A 88 -1.51 0.99 6.14
C SER A 88 -0.56 -0.04 5.50
N LEU A 89 0.73 0.30 5.35
CA LEU A 89 1.75 -0.61 4.85
C LEU A 89 1.91 -1.85 5.75
N MET A 90 2.01 -1.64 7.07
CA MET A 90 2.05 -2.70 8.07
C MET A 90 0.81 -3.60 7.99
N THR A 91 -0.38 -3.00 7.87
CA THR A 91 -1.63 -3.76 7.74
C THR A 91 -1.66 -4.61 6.47
N ILE A 92 -1.22 -4.08 5.33
CA ILE A 92 -1.16 -4.84 4.07
C ILE A 92 -0.16 -5.98 4.16
N ALA A 93 1.00 -5.76 4.77
CA ALA A 93 2.00 -6.82 4.99
C ALA A 93 1.45 -7.93 5.90
N LEU A 94 0.78 -7.57 7.00
CA LEU A 94 0.10 -8.51 7.90
C LEU A 94 -1.00 -9.30 7.18
N LEU A 95 -1.88 -8.62 6.44
CA LEU A 95 -2.96 -9.26 5.69
C LEU A 95 -2.41 -10.22 4.63
N THR A 96 -1.32 -9.85 3.94
CA THR A 96 -0.63 -10.72 2.99
C THR A 96 -0.05 -11.95 3.66
N TRP A 97 0.58 -11.79 4.83
CA TRP A 97 1.07 -12.91 5.61
C TRP A 97 -0.07 -13.83 6.06
N LEU A 98 -1.18 -13.27 6.57
CA LEU A 98 -2.35 -14.04 7.02
C LEU A 98 -2.99 -14.85 5.89
N ILE A 99 -3.10 -14.30 4.68
CA ILE A 99 -3.72 -15.04 3.56
C ILE A 99 -2.82 -16.16 3.04
N PHE A 100 -1.50 -16.00 3.09
CA PHE A 100 -0.57 -17.10 2.79
C PHE A 100 -0.60 -18.16 3.89
N ARG A 101 -0.69 -17.73 5.16
CA ARG A 101 -0.88 -18.63 6.30
C ARG A 101 -2.20 -19.39 6.22
N TRP A 102 -3.25 -18.75 5.70
CA TRP A 102 -4.52 -19.40 5.41
C TRP A 102 -4.34 -20.52 4.38
N ARG A 103 -3.68 -20.25 3.23
CA ARG A 103 -3.36 -21.28 2.22
C ARG A 103 -2.61 -22.47 2.83
N ASP A 104 -1.62 -22.21 3.67
CA ASP A 104 -0.80 -23.26 4.30
C ASP A 104 -1.57 -24.10 5.34
N ASN A 105 -2.68 -23.58 5.86
CA ASN A 105 -3.50 -24.25 6.88
C ASN A 105 -4.74 -24.96 6.31
N ILE A 106 -5.00 -24.87 5.00
CA ILE A 106 -6.15 -25.54 4.38
C ILE A 106 -6.13 -27.04 4.72
N GLY A 107 -7.25 -27.54 5.22
CA GLY A 107 -7.42 -28.96 5.59
C GLY A 107 -6.90 -29.33 6.98
N ARG A 108 -6.34 -28.38 7.74
CA ARG A 108 -5.91 -28.60 9.14
C ARG A 108 -6.98 -28.25 10.18
N GLY A 109 -8.09 -27.63 9.76
CA GLY A 109 -9.22 -27.27 10.61
C GLY A 109 -9.12 -25.82 11.10
N LYS A 110 -10.28 -25.17 11.27
CA LYS A 110 -10.44 -23.74 11.63
C LYS A 110 -9.86 -22.75 10.60
N ASP A 111 -9.69 -23.19 9.36
CA ASP A 111 -9.18 -22.40 8.24
C ASP A 111 -9.97 -21.08 8.09
N ASP A 112 -11.29 -21.14 8.29
CA ASP A 112 -12.21 -20.00 8.21
C ASP A 112 -11.87 -18.87 9.20
N ASN A 113 -11.24 -19.17 10.34
CA ASN A 113 -10.91 -18.17 11.36
C ASN A 113 -9.91 -17.12 10.84
N LEU A 114 -8.98 -17.52 9.98
CA LEU A 114 -8.02 -16.59 9.40
C LEU A 114 -8.69 -15.67 8.39
N LEU A 115 -9.67 -16.17 7.61
CA LEU A 115 -10.47 -15.33 6.71
C LEU A 115 -11.34 -14.35 7.50
N ILE A 116 -11.96 -14.79 8.61
CA ILE A 116 -12.74 -13.91 9.49
C ILE A 116 -11.85 -12.83 10.10
N LEU A 117 -10.64 -13.17 10.56
CA LEU A 117 -9.66 -12.21 11.06
C LEU A 117 -9.23 -11.21 9.97
N ILE A 118 -8.98 -11.68 8.74
CA ILE A 118 -8.67 -10.83 7.59
C ILE A 118 -9.78 -9.82 7.34
N ILE A 119 -11.04 -10.27 7.36
CA ILE A 119 -12.23 -9.43 7.14
C ILE A 119 -12.36 -8.39 8.26
N PHE A 120 -12.18 -8.78 9.52
CA PHE A 120 -12.13 -7.85 10.65
C PHE A 120 -11.04 -6.78 10.48
N LEU A 121 -9.82 -7.19 10.14
CA LEU A 121 -8.68 -6.28 9.98
C LEU A 121 -8.86 -5.34 8.76
N LEU A 122 -9.42 -5.84 7.65
CA LEU A 122 -9.79 -5.00 6.50
C LEU A 122 -10.79 -3.92 6.92
N ALA A 123 -11.86 -4.29 7.62
CA ALA A 123 -12.86 -3.34 8.12
C ALA A 123 -12.26 -2.31 9.10
N LEU A 124 -11.48 -2.79 10.08
CA LEU A 124 -10.80 -1.94 11.05
C LEU A 124 -9.88 -0.92 10.38
N SER A 125 -9.15 -1.36 9.34
CA SER A 125 -8.19 -0.53 8.59
C SER A 125 -8.83 0.63 7.83
N LEU A 126 -10.12 0.52 7.47
CA LEU A 126 -10.88 1.63 6.87
C LEU A 126 -10.98 2.83 7.83
N GLY A 127 -10.96 2.58 9.15
CA GLY A 127 -10.86 3.62 10.18
C GLY A 127 -9.48 4.29 10.28
N ASN A 128 -8.48 3.84 9.51
CA ASN A 128 -7.18 4.47 9.37
C ASN A 128 -7.04 5.18 8.03
N HIS A 129 -7.13 4.42 6.94
CA HIS A 129 -6.99 4.92 5.59
C HIS A 129 -7.50 3.88 4.59
N LEU A 130 -8.13 4.33 3.49
CA LEU A 130 -8.64 3.46 2.42
C LEU A 130 -7.53 2.66 1.71
N MET A 131 -6.27 3.07 1.86
CA MET A 131 -5.10 2.41 1.25
C MET A 131 -4.97 0.96 1.71
N ALA A 132 -5.20 0.68 3.00
CA ALA A 132 -5.09 -0.68 3.52
C ALA A 132 -6.10 -1.63 2.86
N PHE A 133 -7.23 -1.12 2.38
CA PHE A 133 -8.25 -1.89 1.67
C PHE A 133 -7.86 -2.22 0.22
N LEU A 134 -6.84 -1.57 -0.36
CA LEU A 134 -6.37 -1.84 -1.72
C LEU A 134 -5.78 -3.25 -1.90
N VAL A 135 -5.52 -3.97 -0.81
CA VAL A 135 -5.12 -5.38 -0.86
C VAL A 135 -6.29 -6.33 -1.16
N ALA A 136 -7.54 -5.89 -0.94
CA ALA A 136 -8.73 -6.73 -1.05
C ALA A 136 -8.92 -7.38 -2.43
N PRO A 137 -8.70 -6.70 -3.57
CA PRO A 137 -8.80 -7.34 -4.89
C PRO A 137 -7.82 -8.52 -5.07
N ALA A 138 -6.57 -8.37 -4.59
CA ALA A 138 -5.58 -9.43 -4.64
C ALA A 138 -5.96 -10.61 -3.74
N MET A 139 -6.48 -10.34 -2.53
CA MET A 139 -6.94 -11.38 -1.61
C MET A 139 -8.17 -12.13 -2.16
N ALA A 140 -9.14 -11.41 -2.73
CA ALA A 140 -10.33 -12.02 -3.30
C ALA A 140 -9.99 -12.96 -4.45
N LEU A 141 -9.14 -12.50 -5.40
CA LEU A 141 -8.67 -13.34 -6.48
C LEU A 141 -7.89 -14.57 -5.97
N TYR A 142 -7.05 -14.39 -4.96
CA TYR A 142 -6.29 -15.48 -4.35
C TYR A 142 -7.18 -16.54 -3.69
N VAL A 143 -8.22 -16.12 -2.96
CA VAL A 143 -9.19 -17.05 -2.35
C VAL A 143 -9.92 -17.85 -3.42
N ILE A 144 -10.38 -17.18 -4.49
CA ILE A 144 -11.06 -17.81 -5.63
C ILE A 144 -10.15 -18.84 -6.30
N TRP A 145 -8.88 -18.52 -6.49
CA TRP A 145 -7.92 -19.41 -7.15
C TRP A 145 -7.46 -20.59 -6.28
N VAL A 146 -7.23 -20.35 -4.98
CA VAL A 146 -6.67 -21.36 -4.08
C VAL A 146 -7.74 -22.35 -3.61
N HIS A 147 -8.91 -21.86 -3.18
CA HIS A 147 -9.93 -22.72 -2.60
C HIS A 147 -11.34 -22.12 -2.75
N PRO A 148 -11.91 -22.10 -3.98
CA PRO A 148 -13.19 -21.43 -4.25
C PRO A 148 -14.37 -22.03 -3.48
N ARG A 149 -14.29 -23.32 -3.10
CA ARG A 149 -15.30 -24.00 -2.27
C ARG A 149 -15.47 -23.37 -0.89
N VAL A 150 -14.54 -22.53 -0.43
CA VAL A 150 -14.72 -21.79 0.84
C VAL A 150 -15.87 -20.79 0.74
N LEU A 151 -16.16 -20.27 -0.46
CA LEU A 151 -17.20 -19.29 -0.74
C LEU A 151 -18.62 -19.88 -0.74
N THR A 152 -18.79 -21.19 -0.60
CA THR A 152 -20.13 -21.80 -0.45
C THR A 152 -20.54 -21.95 1.02
N ARG A 153 -19.65 -21.64 1.96
CA ARG A 153 -19.88 -21.84 3.40
C ARG A 153 -20.66 -20.68 4.00
N TRP A 154 -21.98 -20.85 4.19
CA TRP A 154 -22.84 -19.79 4.76
C TRP A 154 -22.37 -19.27 6.14
N ARG A 155 -21.81 -20.15 6.99
CA ARG A 155 -21.29 -19.76 8.32
C ARG A 155 -20.15 -18.75 8.21
N LEU A 156 -19.31 -18.86 7.19
CA LEU A 156 -18.25 -17.89 6.93
C LEU A 156 -18.83 -16.50 6.73
N TYR A 157 -19.91 -16.36 5.94
CA TYR A 157 -20.57 -15.07 5.71
C TYR A 157 -21.18 -14.49 6.98
N ALA A 158 -21.82 -15.31 7.82
CA ALA A 158 -22.39 -14.85 9.09
C ALA A 158 -21.31 -14.28 10.03
N PHE A 159 -20.22 -15.03 10.24
CA PHE A 159 -19.11 -14.56 11.07
C PHE A 159 -18.31 -13.43 10.43
N ALA A 160 -18.18 -13.42 9.11
CA ALA A 160 -17.58 -12.32 8.35
C ALA A 160 -18.38 -11.03 8.52
N ALA A 161 -19.72 -11.08 8.45
CA ALA A 161 -20.57 -9.92 8.67
C ALA A 161 -20.40 -9.36 10.09
N LEU A 162 -20.39 -10.23 11.11
CA LEU A 162 -20.14 -9.82 12.49
C LEU A 162 -18.75 -9.19 12.65
N ALA A 163 -17.71 -9.83 12.11
CA ALA A 163 -16.35 -9.32 12.11
C ALA A 163 -16.24 -7.97 11.38
N TRP A 164 -16.94 -7.81 10.26
CA TRP A 164 -16.98 -6.57 9.49
C TRP A 164 -17.62 -5.42 10.27
N ILE A 165 -18.79 -5.66 10.88
CA ILE A 165 -19.49 -4.69 11.73
C ILE A 165 -18.60 -4.30 12.92
N LEU A 166 -17.97 -5.28 13.57
CA LEU A 166 -17.07 -5.03 14.70
C LEU A 166 -15.84 -4.22 14.29
N GLY A 167 -15.26 -4.48 13.11
CA GLY A 167 -14.13 -3.69 12.60
C GLY A 167 -14.54 -2.25 12.27
N LEU A 168 -15.70 -2.07 11.62
CA LEU A 168 -16.24 -0.75 11.30
C LEU A 168 -16.70 0.04 12.51
N SER A 169 -16.96 -0.59 13.66
CA SER A 169 -17.34 0.12 14.89
C SER A 169 -16.29 1.15 15.32
N ALA A 170 -15.02 0.98 14.91
CA ALA A 170 -13.97 1.98 15.14
C ALA A 170 -14.26 3.35 14.49
N GLN A 171 -15.14 3.42 13.48
CA GLN A 171 -15.60 4.66 12.85
C GLN A 171 -16.57 5.45 13.74
N LEU A 172 -17.24 4.80 14.71
CA LEU A 172 -18.10 5.48 15.69
C LEU A 172 -17.32 6.49 16.54
N PHE A 173 -15.99 6.42 16.55
CA PHE A 173 -15.16 7.46 17.16
C PHE A 173 -15.46 8.86 16.63
N LEU A 174 -15.76 9.01 15.32
CA LEU A 174 -16.03 10.31 14.72
C LEU A 174 -17.25 10.99 15.36
N PRO A 175 -18.47 10.41 15.32
CA PRO A 175 -19.65 11.05 15.93
C PRO A 175 -19.56 11.13 17.45
N ILE A 176 -18.99 10.12 18.12
CA ILE A 176 -18.83 10.12 19.59
C ILE A 176 -17.90 11.25 20.01
N ARG A 177 -16.75 11.42 19.33
CA ARG A 177 -15.80 12.47 19.68
C ARG A 177 -16.35 13.83 19.35
N ALA A 178 -17.04 14.00 18.22
CA ALA A 178 -17.68 15.25 17.86
C ALA A 178 -18.74 15.66 18.90
N ALA A 179 -19.52 14.71 19.43
CA ALA A 179 -20.55 14.96 20.46
C ALA A 179 -19.97 15.55 21.76
N GLN A 180 -18.70 15.28 22.06
CA GLN A 180 -17.99 15.83 23.23
C GLN A 180 -17.52 17.28 23.02
N ARG A 181 -17.81 17.89 21.86
CA ARG A 181 -17.45 19.28 21.51
C ARG A 181 -15.96 19.58 21.75
N PRO A 182 -15.04 18.84 21.10
CA PRO A 182 -13.62 19.12 21.20
C PRO A 182 -13.30 20.50 20.62
N VAL A 183 -12.19 21.09 21.05
CA VAL A 183 -11.72 22.41 20.56
C VAL A 183 -11.64 22.46 19.04
N ILE A 184 -11.27 21.35 18.40
CA ILE A 184 -11.24 21.19 16.94
C ILE A 184 -12.21 20.05 16.58
N SER A 185 -13.26 20.37 15.83
CA SER A 185 -14.25 19.43 15.30
C SER A 185 -14.46 19.71 13.81
N GLU A 186 -13.50 19.28 12.98
CA GLU A 186 -13.57 19.42 11.52
C GLU A 186 -14.83 18.74 10.97
N ALA A 187 -15.62 19.46 10.16
CA ALA A 187 -16.91 19.02 9.59
C ALA A 187 -18.01 18.63 10.60
N ASP A 188 -17.74 18.69 11.91
CA ASP A 188 -18.65 18.38 13.01
C ASP A 188 -19.59 17.18 12.76
N PRO A 189 -19.06 15.94 12.63
CA PRO A 189 -19.83 14.76 12.24
C PRO A 189 -20.71 14.19 13.37
N ARG A 190 -21.32 15.06 14.18
CA ARG A 190 -22.26 14.69 15.23
C ARG A 190 -23.52 14.09 14.63
N CYS A 191 -24.01 13.04 15.29
CA CYS A 191 -25.29 12.41 14.97
C CYS A 191 -26.17 12.43 16.21
N GLU A 192 -27.48 12.61 16.03
CA GLU A 192 -28.47 12.54 17.12
C GLU A 192 -28.60 11.12 17.67
N SER A 193 -28.43 10.12 16.80
CA SER A 193 -28.55 8.70 17.12
C SER A 193 -27.30 7.93 16.69
N LEU A 194 -26.78 7.10 17.61
CA LEU A 194 -25.70 6.14 17.28
C LEU A 194 -26.18 5.04 16.33
N VAL A 195 -27.48 4.74 16.30
CA VAL A 195 -28.05 3.78 15.36
C VAL A 195 -27.93 4.33 13.94
N ASP A 196 -28.32 5.59 13.73
CA ASP A 196 -28.24 6.24 12.42
C ASP A 196 -26.79 6.42 11.97
N ALA A 197 -25.90 6.78 12.89
CA ALA A 197 -24.46 6.79 12.62
C ALA A 197 -23.95 5.42 12.16
N THR A 198 -24.40 4.34 12.83
CA THR A 198 -24.00 2.97 12.49
C THR A 198 -24.51 2.57 11.10
N VAL A 199 -25.76 2.90 10.76
CA VAL A 199 -26.34 2.63 9.44
C VAL A 199 -25.53 3.32 8.34
N ASP A 200 -25.19 4.61 8.50
CA ASP A 200 -24.39 5.34 7.53
C ASP A 200 -22.97 4.80 7.42
N ILE A 201 -22.33 4.44 8.54
CA ILE A 201 -21.01 3.78 8.54
C ILE A 201 -21.07 2.47 7.74
N LEU A 202 -22.03 1.60 7.98
CA LEU A 202 -22.12 0.32 7.26
C LEU A 202 -22.39 0.52 5.76
N ARG A 203 -23.20 1.52 5.40
CA ARG A 203 -23.60 1.80 4.03
C ARG A 203 -22.53 2.47 3.19
N LEU A 204 -21.76 3.38 3.79
CA LEU A 204 -20.77 4.22 3.09
C LEU A 204 -19.38 3.59 2.99
N HIS A 205 -19.19 2.39 3.53
CA HIS A 205 -17.96 1.61 3.37
C HIS A 205 -18.13 0.44 2.38
N PRO A 206 -17.06 0.01 1.70
CA PRO A 206 -17.09 -1.22 0.91
C PRO A 206 -17.52 -2.42 1.77
N PRO A 207 -18.08 -3.50 1.18
CA PRO A 207 -18.48 -3.60 -0.22
C PRO A 207 -19.79 -2.85 -0.53
N VAL A 208 -20.56 -2.41 0.48
CA VAL A 208 -21.89 -1.80 0.26
C VAL A 208 -21.80 -0.53 -0.59
N SER A 209 -20.83 0.34 -0.29
CA SER A 209 -20.65 1.59 -1.04
C SER A 209 -20.23 1.40 -2.50
N LEU A 210 -19.77 0.19 -2.89
CA LEU A 210 -19.44 -0.15 -4.27
C LEU A 210 -20.70 -0.42 -5.12
N VAL A 211 -21.80 -0.83 -4.49
CA VAL A 211 -23.07 -1.14 -5.17
C VAL A 211 -23.95 0.10 -5.30
N GLY A 212 -23.90 1.00 -4.32
CA GLY A 212 -24.59 2.29 -4.39
C GLY A 212 -24.51 3.07 -3.08
N SER A 213 -24.22 4.37 -3.18
CA SER A 213 -24.13 5.29 -2.05
C SER A 213 -24.96 6.55 -2.31
N SER A 214 -26.25 6.37 -2.64
CA SER A 214 -27.19 7.49 -2.83
C SER A 214 -27.27 8.36 -1.58
N ARG A 215 -27.21 9.69 -1.74
CA ARG A 215 -27.32 10.65 -0.64
C ARG A 215 -28.70 10.67 0.02
N GLU A 216 -29.73 10.24 -0.70
CA GLU A 216 -31.12 10.24 -0.22
C GLU A 216 -31.32 9.38 1.04
N ASN A 217 -30.47 8.35 1.23
CA ASN A 217 -30.55 7.44 2.37
C ASN A 217 -29.55 7.77 3.49
N ASP A 218 -28.95 8.97 3.50
CA ASP A 218 -28.10 9.42 4.61
C ASP A 218 -28.96 9.71 5.84
N ARG A 219 -28.67 9.05 6.96
CA ARG A 219 -29.39 9.26 8.22
C ARG A 219 -28.74 10.29 9.13
N CYS A 220 -27.43 10.50 8.97
CA CYS A 220 -26.62 11.50 9.63
C CYS A 220 -25.78 12.26 8.59
N PRO A 221 -26.32 13.34 8.00
CA PRO A 221 -25.69 14.04 6.87
C PRO A 221 -24.24 14.48 7.13
N ALA A 222 -23.94 15.08 8.30
CA ALA A 222 -22.60 15.56 8.62
C ALA A 222 -21.55 14.42 8.69
N LEU A 223 -21.94 13.27 9.25
CA LEU A 223 -21.09 12.08 9.26
C LEU A 223 -20.94 11.52 7.85
N ALA A 224 -22.03 11.43 7.10
CA ALA A 224 -22.03 10.90 5.74
C ALA A 224 -21.10 11.70 4.80
N GLU A 225 -21.14 13.03 4.88
CA GLU A 225 -20.23 13.92 4.15
C GLU A 225 -18.77 13.72 4.55
N SER A 226 -18.51 13.58 5.85
CA SER A 226 -17.17 13.31 6.39
C SER A 226 -16.61 11.98 5.89
N LEU A 227 -17.43 10.93 5.89
CA LEU A 227 -17.08 9.58 5.41
C LEU A 227 -16.85 9.55 3.89
N ARG A 228 -17.68 10.27 3.13
CA ARG A 228 -17.49 10.47 1.67
C ARG A 228 -16.34 11.42 1.33
N ARG A 229 -15.75 12.07 2.33
CA ARG A 229 -14.63 13.00 2.16
C ARG A 229 -15.00 14.19 1.28
N GLU A 230 -16.23 14.68 1.40
CA GLU A 230 -16.77 15.77 0.56
C GLU A 230 -15.96 17.06 0.67
N GLN A 231 -15.36 17.30 1.85
CA GLN A 231 -14.44 18.42 2.09
C GLN A 231 -13.24 18.43 1.12
N TYR A 232 -12.84 17.28 0.58
CA TYR A 232 -11.72 17.17 -0.37
C TYR A 232 -12.13 17.30 -1.83
N ARG A 233 -13.44 17.32 -2.13
CA ARG A 233 -14.00 17.52 -3.49
C ARG A 233 -13.25 16.70 -4.55
N LYS A 234 -13.18 15.38 -4.32
CA LYS A 234 -12.47 14.48 -5.25
C LYS A 234 -13.17 14.51 -6.63
N PRO A 235 -12.46 14.82 -7.72
CA PRO A 235 -13.04 14.80 -9.05
C PRO A 235 -13.43 13.37 -9.44
N PRO A 236 -14.56 13.18 -10.16
CA PRO A 236 -14.88 11.92 -10.82
C PRO A 236 -13.75 11.45 -11.74
N LEU A 237 -13.63 10.12 -11.94
CA LEU A 237 -12.50 9.52 -12.68
C LEU A 237 -12.46 9.91 -14.16
N ASN A 238 -13.63 10.20 -14.74
CA ASN A 238 -13.81 10.58 -16.13
C ASN A 238 -13.66 12.10 -16.37
N LEU A 239 -13.59 12.91 -15.33
CA LEU A 239 -13.46 14.37 -15.43
C LEU A 239 -12.02 14.82 -15.21
N ASN A 240 -11.67 15.93 -15.86
CA ASN A 240 -10.35 16.52 -15.71
C ASN A 240 -10.23 17.24 -14.34
N PRO A 241 -9.32 16.81 -13.45
CA PRO A 241 -9.13 17.37 -12.11
C PRO A 241 -8.62 18.81 -12.12
N ILE A 242 -8.02 19.28 -13.23
CA ILE A 242 -7.55 20.67 -13.36
C ILE A 242 -8.73 21.62 -13.37
N PHE A 243 -9.83 21.22 -14.03
CA PHE A 243 -11.01 22.03 -14.29
C PHE A 243 -12.19 21.77 -13.36
N TYR A 244 -12.01 20.90 -12.36
CA TYR A 244 -13.06 20.55 -11.40
C TYR A 244 -13.09 21.49 -10.18
N GLY A 245 -14.27 22.03 -9.85
CA GLY A 245 -14.49 22.81 -8.63
C GLY A 245 -15.66 23.80 -8.72
N PRO A 246 -16.02 24.46 -7.60
CA PRO A 246 -17.09 25.46 -7.59
C PRO A 246 -16.74 26.64 -8.50
N GLY A 247 -17.72 27.14 -9.25
CA GLY A 247 -17.53 28.26 -10.19
C GLY A 247 -16.95 27.89 -11.56
N ARG A 248 -16.74 26.60 -11.84
CA ARG A 248 -16.33 26.12 -13.18
C ARG A 248 -17.52 25.49 -13.89
N ALA A 249 -18.02 26.18 -14.92
CA ALA A 249 -19.27 25.83 -15.60
C ALA A 249 -19.17 24.58 -16.51
N ASN A 250 -17.96 24.27 -16.99
CA ASN A 250 -17.70 23.11 -17.85
C ASN A 250 -16.52 22.31 -17.30
N ASN A 251 -16.76 21.07 -16.90
CA ASN A 251 -15.73 20.12 -16.52
C ASN A 251 -15.41 19.23 -17.73
N PRO A 252 -14.36 19.50 -18.52
CA PRO A 252 -14.00 18.66 -19.65
C PRO A 252 -13.65 17.23 -19.18
N PRO A 253 -13.78 16.24 -20.06
CA PRO A 253 -13.35 14.89 -19.77
C PRO A 253 -11.83 14.86 -19.51
N ARG A 254 -11.40 13.89 -18.70
CA ARG A 254 -9.98 13.62 -18.46
C ARG A 254 -9.32 13.23 -19.78
N ASP A 255 -8.35 14.02 -20.21
CA ASP A 255 -7.67 13.83 -21.49
C ASP A 255 -6.48 12.86 -21.39
N PHE A 256 -6.07 12.33 -22.54
CA PHE A 256 -4.96 11.37 -22.63
C PHE A 256 -3.60 11.99 -22.26
N GLN A 257 -3.38 13.28 -22.52
CA GLN A 257 -2.13 13.94 -22.14
C GLN A 257 -1.97 13.99 -20.63
N LEU A 258 -3.02 14.35 -19.91
CA LEU A 258 -3.01 14.33 -18.45
C LEU A 258 -2.78 12.92 -17.90
N ILE A 259 -3.43 11.89 -18.48
CA ILE A 259 -3.20 10.49 -18.10
C ILE A 259 -1.74 10.11 -18.26
N LYS A 260 -1.15 10.41 -19.42
CA LYS A 260 0.27 10.17 -19.68
C LYS A 260 1.15 10.85 -18.62
N TRP A 261 0.88 12.10 -18.28
CA TRP A 261 1.66 12.83 -17.27
C TRP A 261 1.48 12.30 -15.86
N GLN A 262 0.32 11.78 -15.49
CA GLN A 262 0.11 11.11 -14.20
C GLN A 262 0.95 9.82 -14.10
N PHE A 263 1.09 9.06 -15.19
CA PHE A 263 2.01 7.92 -15.25
C PHE A 263 3.49 8.35 -15.24
N ILE A 264 3.86 9.42 -15.95
CA ILE A 264 5.23 9.97 -15.88
C ILE A 264 5.55 10.39 -14.43
N ASN A 265 4.60 11.00 -13.73
CA ASN A 265 4.76 11.37 -12.32
C ASN A 265 4.95 10.14 -11.42
N TYR A 266 4.23 9.04 -11.69
CA TYR A 266 4.49 7.77 -11.02
C TYR A 266 5.91 7.25 -11.28
N PHE A 267 6.40 7.30 -12.53
CA PHE A 267 7.75 6.87 -12.87
C PHE A 267 8.83 7.77 -12.26
N GLN A 268 8.57 9.07 -12.13
CA GLN A 268 9.42 9.97 -11.35
C GLN A 268 9.55 9.46 -9.91
N TYR A 269 8.42 9.21 -9.24
CA TYR A 269 8.46 8.73 -7.86
C TYR A 269 9.11 7.36 -7.76
N PHE A 270 8.93 6.50 -8.76
CA PHE A 270 9.60 5.21 -8.84
C PHE A 270 11.13 5.36 -8.95
N ASP A 271 11.63 6.25 -9.81
CA ASP A 271 13.06 6.56 -9.91
C ASP A 271 13.65 7.07 -8.59
N TRP A 272 12.86 7.79 -7.80
CA TRP A 272 13.29 8.29 -6.50
C TRP A 272 13.47 7.20 -5.45
N GLN A 273 12.96 5.99 -5.65
CA GLN A 273 13.05 4.95 -4.63
C GLN A 273 14.47 4.44 -4.42
N TRP A 274 15.32 4.58 -5.44
CA TRP A 274 16.65 3.98 -5.50
C TRP A 274 17.70 5.09 -5.56
N ALA A 275 18.56 5.18 -4.55
CA ALA A 275 19.67 6.15 -4.49
C ALA A 275 19.26 7.63 -4.71
N ARG A 276 18.13 8.08 -4.12
CA ARG A 276 17.60 9.46 -4.28
C ARG A 276 18.62 10.56 -3.99
N SER A 277 19.52 10.35 -3.04
CA SER A 277 20.55 11.31 -2.62
C SER A 277 21.56 11.61 -3.73
N LEU A 278 21.78 10.66 -4.65
CA LEU A 278 22.64 10.87 -5.83
C LEU A 278 21.90 11.77 -6.82
N ASP A 279 22.42 13.00 -6.95
CA ASP A 279 21.80 14.06 -7.74
C ASP A 279 20.32 14.30 -7.36
N GLY A 280 20.13 14.56 -6.07
CA GLY A 280 18.83 14.76 -5.43
C GLY A 280 18.01 15.95 -5.94
N ARG A 281 18.57 16.83 -6.77
CA ARG A 281 17.84 17.98 -7.33
C ARG A 281 17.15 17.64 -8.65
N SER A 282 17.69 16.67 -9.39
CA SER A 282 17.14 16.23 -10.68
C SER A 282 15.82 15.50 -10.51
N THR A 283 14.82 15.96 -11.25
CA THR A 283 13.44 15.47 -11.18
C THR A 283 13.29 14.08 -11.77
N PHE A 284 14.07 13.73 -12.81
CA PHE A 284 13.90 12.48 -13.56
C PHE A 284 15.25 11.91 -14.00
N PHE A 285 15.47 10.61 -13.78
CA PHE A 285 16.62 9.82 -14.26
C PHE A 285 17.94 10.59 -14.30
N ALA A 286 18.36 11.08 -13.13
CA ALA A 286 19.65 11.73 -12.99
C ALA A 286 20.78 10.78 -13.43
N TRP A 287 21.81 11.31 -14.11
CA TRP A 287 22.90 10.48 -14.65
C TRP A 287 23.55 9.56 -13.59
N LEU A 288 23.75 10.06 -12.37
CA LEU A 288 24.33 9.29 -11.27
C LEU A 288 23.36 8.31 -10.60
N ARG A 289 22.04 8.56 -10.68
CA ARG A 289 21.00 7.72 -10.08
C ARG A 289 20.53 6.62 -11.04
N ALA A 290 20.49 6.91 -12.33
CA ALA A 290 19.94 6.03 -13.36
C ALA A 290 20.52 4.61 -13.35
N PRO A 291 21.83 4.37 -13.13
CA PRO A 291 22.37 3.01 -13.02
C PRO A 291 21.75 2.19 -11.89
N PHE A 292 21.49 2.81 -10.73
CA PHE A 292 20.84 2.16 -9.59
C PHE A 292 19.37 1.88 -9.89
N THR A 293 18.65 2.85 -10.45
CA THR A 293 17.27 2.63 -10.89
C THR A 293 17.17 1.47 -11.88
N ILE A 294 18.06 1.42 -12.87
CA ILE A 294 18.13 0.32 -13.84
C ILE A 294 18.43 -1.01 -13.15
N LEU A 295 19.40 -1.06 -12.23
CA LEU A 295 19.72 -2.25 -11.45
C LEU A 295 18.49 -2.81 -10.73
N PHE A 296 17.78 -1.97 -9.96
CA PHE A 296 16.60 -2.41 -9.19
C PHE A 296 15.38 -2.70 -10.07
N VAL A 297 15.28 -2.09 -11.26
CA VAL A 297 14.29 -2.50 -12.27
C VAL A 297 14.62 -3.90 -12.80
N LEU A 298 15.86 -4.15 -13.20
CA LEU A 298 16.28 -5.44 -13.75
C LEU A 298 16.17 -6.56 -12.71
N LEU A 299 16.59 -6.30 -11.46
CA LEU A 299 16.40 -7.22 -10.35
C LEU A 299 14.91 -7.47 -10.09
N GLY A 300 14.07 -6.42 -10.13
CA GLY A 300 12.62 -6.55 -9.95
C GLY A 300 11.97 -7.44 -11.02
N LEU A 301 12.30 -7.20 -12.29
CA LEU A 301 11.82 -8.01 -13.41
C LEU A 301 12.30 -9.46 -13.32
N PHE A 302 13.58 -9.66 -13.00
CA PHE A 302 14.15 -11.00 -12.82
C PHE A 302 13.51 -11.74 -11.64
N GLY A 303 13.29 -11.06 -10.52
CA GLY A 303 12.62 -11.61 -9.35
C GLY A 303 11.16 -11.96 -9.61
N ALA A 304 10.41 -11.08 -10.28
CA ALA A 304 9.04 -11.36 -10.70
C ALA A 304 8.98 -12.59 -11.62
N TRP A 305 9.90 -12.70 -12.59
CA TRP A 305 9.98 -13.86 -13.47
C TRP A 305 10.31 -15.14 -12.71
N ARG A 306 11.32 -15.13 -11.84
CA ARG A 306 11.69 -16.31 -11.03
C ARG A 306 10.59 -16.71 -10.05
N HIS A 307 9.90 -15.74 -9.44
CA HIS A 307 8.74 -15.98 -8.60
C HIS A 307 7.60 -16.66 -9.37
N PHE A 308 7.29 -16.21 -10.58
CA PHE A 308 6.31 -16.87 -11.45
C PHE A 308 6.67 -18.34 -11.73
N GLN A 309 7.95 -18.62 -11.99
CA GLN A 309 8.41 -19.99 -12.23
C GLN A 309 8.35 -20.87 -10.97
N ALA A 310 8.57 -20.30 -9.79
CA ALA A 310 8.59 -21.03 -8.52
C ALA A 310 7.19 -21.28 -7.94
N ASP A 311 6.31 -20.27 -7.89
CA ASP A 311 4.93 -20.40 -7.41
C ASP A 311 3.99 -19.39 -8.08
N ARG A 312 3.31 -19.85 -9.12
CA ARG A 312 2.35 -19.04 -9.91
C ARG A 312 1.22 -18.44 -9.08
N ILE A 313 0.80 -19.14 -8.02
CA ILE A 313 -0.35 -18.74 -7.21
C ILE A 313 0.01 -17.51 -6.36
N SER A 314 1.12 -17.53 -5.61
CA SER A 314 1.58 -16.34 -4.89
C SER A 314 2.06 -15.24 -5.83
N TRP A 315 2.59 -15.59 -7.01
CA TRP A 315 2.92 -14.59 -8.02
C TRP A 315 1.67 -13.82 -8.50
N ILE A 316 0.54 -14.49 -8.71
CA ILE A 316 -0.72 -13.82 -9.08
C ILE A 316 -1.21 -12.88 -8.00
N TYR A 317 -1.11 -13.26 -6.73
CA TYR A 317 -1.37 -12.33 -5.64
C TYR A 317 -0.51 -11.07 -5.74
N PHE A 318 0.81 -11.24 -5.91
CA PHE A 318 1.74 -10.13 -6.01
C PHE A 318 1.39 -9.25 -7.22
N VAL A 319 1.28 -9.80 -8.44
CA VAL A 319 1.00 -8.95 -9.61
C VAL A 319 -0.34 -8.22 -9.52
N THR A 320 -1.38 -8.84 -8.94
CA THR A 320 -2.67 -8.17 -8.72
C THR A 320 -2.56 -7.05 -7.69
N LEU A 321 -1.84 -7.28 -6.58
CA LEU A 321 -1.57 -6.23 -5.60
C LEU A 321 -0.82 -5.08 -6.25
N PHE A 322 0.29 -5.37 -6.96
CA PHE A 322 1.13 -4.36 -7.61
C PHE A 322 0.31 -3.56 -8.62
N ALA A 323 -0.46 -4.22 -9.49
CA ALA A 323 -1.32 -3.56 -10.46
C ALA A 323 -2.35 -2.65 -9.77
N THR A 324 -2.92 -3.07 -8.63
CA THR A 324 -3.88 -2.28 -7.86
C THR A 324 -3.23 -1.05 -7.23
N VAL A 325 -2.06 -1.20 -6.59
CA VAL A 325 -1.39 -0.12 -5.85
C VAL A 325 -0.47 0.75 -6.72
N SER A 326 -0.26 0.40 -7.99
CA SER A 326 0.45 1.22 -8.99
C SER A 326 -0.52 1.76 -10.04
N VAL A 327 -0.76 1.02 -11.12
CA VAL A 327 -1.56 1.40 -12.29
C VAL A 327 -2.99 1.79 -11.89
N GLY A 328 -3.67 0.93 -11.13
CA GLY A 328 -5.03 1.19 -10.65
C GLY A 328 -5.10 2.44 -9.78
N LEU A 329 -4.08 2.65 -8.95
CA LEU A 329 -4.03 3.80 -8.06
C LEU A 329 -3.74 5.12 -8.82
N VAL A 330 -2.88 5.11 -9.84
CA VAL A 330 -2.66 6.28 -10.73
C VAL A 330 -3.98 6.70 -11.38
N ILE A 331 -4.75 5.73 -11.88
CA ILE A 331 -6.06 5.98 -12.49
C ILE A 331 -7.04 6.51 -11.45
N TYR A 332 -7.12 5.87 -10.28
CA TYR A 332 -8.07 6.18 -9.21
C TYR A 332 -7.83 7.55 -8.55
N LEU A 333 -6.56 7.94 -8.35
CA LEU A 333 -6.22 9.19 -7.68
C LEU A 333 -6.56 10.40 -8.55
N ASN A 334 -6.44 10.27 -9.88
CA ASN A 334 -6.77 11.32 -10.85
C ASN A 334 -6.17 12.68 -10.47
N PHE A 335 -4.86 12.71 -10.22
CA PHE A 335 -4.15 13.94 -9.84
C PHE A 335 -4.07 14.97 -10.96
N LYS A 336 -3.84 16.23 -10.61
CA LYS A 336 -3.39 17.23 -11.58
C LYS A 336 -1.95 16.90 -12.06
N TYR A 337 -1.32 17.81 -12.80
CA TYR A 337 0.11 17.65 -13.11
C TYR A 337 0.94 17.54 -11.83
N GLY A 338 1.98 16.70 -11.85
CA GLY A 338 2.87 16.56 -10.71
C GLY A 338 3.53 17.88 -10.33
N TYR A 339 3.94 18.00 -9.06
CA TYR A 339 4.48 19.25 -8.53
C TYR A 339 5.75 19.69 -9.28
N SER A 340 6.66 18.75 -9.57
CA SER A 340 7.93 19.01 -10.25
C SER A 340 8.02 18.50 -11.70
N VAL A 341 6.92 18.03 -12.30
CA VAL A 341 6.89 17.43 -13.66
C VAL A 341 5.90 18.13 -14.57
N GLY A 342 6.11 18.05 -15.89
CA GLY A 342 5.27 18.70 -16.89
C GLY A 342 5.56 20.20 -16.95
N ALA A 343 6.70 20.60 -17.49
CA ALA A 343 7.05 22.02 -17.67
C ALA A 343 6.11 22.72 -18.66
N HIS A 344 5.70 22.01 -19.70
CA HIS A 344 4.81 22.51 -20.75
C HIS A 344 3.66 21.53 -21.01
N THR A 345 2.51 22.06 -21.41
CA THR A 345 1.34 21.30 -21.89
C THR A 345 0.71 22.00 -23.08
N VAL A 346 -0.14 21.28 -23.82
CA VAL A 346 -0.93 21.87 -24.90
C VAL A 346 -2.23 22.38 -24.30
N ASP A 347 -2.49 23.68 -24.44
CA ASP A 347 -3.76 24.26 -24.04
C ASP A 347 -4.88 23.69 -24.93
N PRO A 348 -5.90 23.01 -24.37
CA PRO A 348 -6.99 22.42 -25.15
C PRO A 348 -7.82 23.45 -25.92
N SER A 349 -7.84 24.71 -25.48
CA SER A 349 -8.64 25.77 -26.10
C SER A 349 -7.92 26.46 -27.26
N THR A 350 -6.59 26.56 -27.21
CA THR A 350 -5.78 27.27 -28.21
C THR A 350 -4.87 26.36 -29.04
N GLY A 351 -4.66 25.11 -28.60
CA GLY A 351 -3.75 24.16 -29.25
C GLY A 351 -2.26 24.51 -29.11
N GLN A 352 -1.91 25.56 -28.35
CA GLN A 352 -0.53 26.02 -28.21
C GLN A 352 0.19 25.35 -27.04
N LEU A 353 1.51 25.18 -27.18
CA LEU A 353 2.37 24.70 -26.11
C LEU A 353 2.62 25.83 -25.11
N VAL A 354 2.02 25.73 -23.93
CA VAL A 354 2.10 26.72 -22.85
C VAL A 354 2.82 26.14 -21.62
N PRO A 355 3.56 26.95 -20.84
CA PRO A 355 4.03 26.52 -19.53
C PRO A 355 2.85 26.11 -18.65
N VAL A 356 2.97 25.00 -17.92
CA VAL A 356 1.87 24.55 -17.06
C VAL A 356 1.67 25.53 -15.90
N PRO A 357 0.49 26.19 -15.80
CA PRO A 357 0.18 27.13 -14.73
C PRO A 357 0.29 26.48 -13.33
N ARG A 358 0.58 27.29 -12.31
CA ARG A 358 0.80 26.79 -10.94
C ARG A 358 -0.47 26.12 -10.37
N ASP A 359 -1.65 26.61 -10.70
CA ASP A 359 -2.94 26.07 -10.25
C ASP A 359 -3.35 24.76 -10.97
N TRP A 360 -2.67 24.43 -12.07
CA TRP A 360 -2.80 23.16 -12.80
C TRP A 360 -1.87 22.08 -12.23
N ARG A 361 -1.08 22.40 -11.21
CA ARG A 361 -0.18 21.47 -10.53
C ARG A 361 -0.75 21.02 -9.20
N GLU A 362 -0.31 19.84 -8.76
CA GLU A 362 -0.42 19.45 -7.37
C GLU A 362 0.41 20.37 -6.49
N VAL A 363 -0.07 20.61 -5.26
CA VAL A 363 0.55 21.58 -4.33
C VAL A 363 1.90 21.11 -3.75
N ARG A 364 2.19 19.81 -3.84
CA ARG A 364 3.42 19.16 -3.36
C ARG A 364 3.52 17.76 -3.95
N GLU A 365 4.67 17.12 -3.73
CA GLU A 365 4.85 15.72 -4.09
C GLU A 365 3.98 14.77 -3.27
N ARG A 366 3.57 13.68 -3.93
CA ARG A 366 2.56 12.73 -3.45
C ARG A 366 3.00 11.27 -3.59
N ASP A 367 4.31 11.03 -3.63
CA ASP A 367 4.95 9.72 -3.67
C ASP A 367 4.42 8.75 -2.59
N TYR A 368 4.14 9.26 -1.38
CA TYR A 368 3.59 8.48 -0.27
C TYR A 368 2.26 7.76 -0.56
N PHE A 369 1.47 8.18 -1.56
CA PHE A 369 0.29 7.42 -1.97
C PHE A 369 0.66 6.07 -2.58
N PHE A 370 1.86 5.94 -3.15
CA PHE A 370 2.37 4.75 -3.82
C PHE A 370 3.34 3.94 -2.95
N ILE A 371 3.43 4.24 -1.65
CA ILE A 371 4.35 3.56 -0.71
C ILE A 371 4.29 2.03 -0.80
N VAL A 372 3.09 1.46 -0.99
CA VAL A 372 2.88 0.01 -1.09
C VAL A 372 3.45 -0.54 -2.41
N SER A 373 3.32 0.20 -3.53
CA SER A 373 3.87 -0.26 -4.80
C SER A 373 5.39 -0.25 -4.79
N PHE A 374 6.00 0.75 -4.16
CA PHE A 374 7.46 0.84 -3.99
C PHE A 374 8.00 -0.26 -3.08
N SER A 375 7.36 -0.47 -1.92
CA SER A 375 7.69 -1.58 -1.03
C SER A 375 7.59 -2.91 -1.78
N GLN A 376 6.48 -3.15 -2.48
CA GLN A 376 6.28 -4.40 -3.18
C GLN A 376 7.27 -4.62 -4.35
N TRP A 377 7.58 -3.58 -5.12
CA TRP A 377 8.63 -3.69 -6.14
C TRP A 377 9.98 -4.03 -5.49
N GLY A 378 10.30 -3.40 -4.36
CA GLY A 378 11.47 -3.75 -3.56
C GLY A 378 11.49 -5.22 -3.15
N LEU A 379 10.33 -5.83 -2.84
CA LEU A 379 10.24 -7.27 -2.59
C LEU A 379 10.61 -8.10 -3.83
N TRP A 380 10.11 -7.74 -5.01
CA TRP A 380 10.50 -8.43 -6.25
C TRP A 380 11.98 -8.22 -6.57
N ALA A 381 12.52 -7.01 -6.38
CA ALA A 381 13.94 -6.76 -6.59
C ALA A 381 14.81 -7.62 -5.65
N GLY A 382 14.41 -7.74 -4.39
CA GLY A 382 15.07 -8.62 -3.43
C GLY A 382 14.93 -10.11 -3.73
N ILE A 383 13.76 -10.58 -4.17
CA ILE A 383 13.58 -11.95 -4.67
C ILE A 383 14.49 -12.18 -5.89
N GLY A 384 14.65 -11.18 -6.76
CA GLY A 384 15.59 -11.21 -7.88
C GLY A 384 17.03 -11.33 -7.42
N LEU A 385 17.44 -10.59 -6.39
CA LEU A 385 18.76 -10.71 -5.78
C LEU A 385 18.98 -12.09 -5.13
N ALA A 386 17.99 -12.62 -4.42
CA ALA A 386 18.05 -13.97 -3.87
C ALA A 386 18.16 -15.03 -4.99
N ALA A 387 17.41 -14.89 -6.08
CA ALA A 387 17.52 -15.78 -7.23
C ALA A 387 18.87 -15.66 -7.98
N LEU A 388 19.48 -14.46 -7.99
CA LEU A 388 20.83 -14.27 -8.51
C LEU A 388 21.85 -15.00 -7.63
N TRP A 389 21.71 -14.87 -6.31
CA TRP A 389 22.54 -15.60 -5.34
C TRP A 389 22.40 -17.12 -5.49
N GLU A 390 21.18 -17.63 -5.66
CA GLU A 390 20.91 -19.03 -5.97
C GLU A 390 21.68 -19.48 -7.22
N ARG A 391 21.59 -18.70 -8.31
CA ARG A 391 22.23 -19.02 -9.60
C ARG A 391 23.75 -19.02 -9.52
N LEU A 392 24.35 -18.03 -8.85
CA LEU A 392 25.80 -17.99 -8.61
C LEU A 392 26.27 -19.20 -7.80
N THR A 393 25.47 -19.62 -6.82
CA THR A 393 25.75 -20.81 -6.02
C THR A 393 25.69 -22.08 -6.86
N GLN A 394 24.74 -22.20 -7.79
CA GLN A 394 24.65 -23.34 -8.70
C GLN A 394 25.81 -23.38 -9.70
N ILE A 395 26.30 -22.22 -10.17
CA ILE A 395 27.46 -22.15 -11.06
C ILE A 395 28.72 -22.65 -10.35
N THR A 396 28.91 -22.29 -9.08
CA THR A 396 30.09 -22.71 -8.29
C THR A 396 30.02 -24.15 -7.83
N ALA A 397 28.82 -24.66 -7.49
CA ALA A 397 28.62 -26.04 -7.03
C ALA A 397 28.45 -27.07 -8.17
N GLY A 398 28.12 -26.61 -9.38
CA GLY A 398 27.78 -27.43 -10.54
C GLY A 398 26.25 -27.58 -10.74
N PRO A 399 25.76 -27.73 -12.00
CA PRO A 399 24.33 -27.54 -12.35
C PRO A 399 23.32 -28.47 -11.68
N LYS A 400 23.78 -29.60 -11.10
CA LYS A 400 22.93 -30.62 -10.46
C LYS A 400 23.19 -30.75 -8.95
N ALA A 401 24.11 -29.96 -8.40
CA ALA A 401 24.43 -30.03 -6.98
C ALA A 401 23.32 -29.37 -6.16
N LYS A 402 22.86 -30.04 -5.09
CA LYS A 402 22.02 -29.40 -4.09
C LYS A 402 22.79 -28.21 -3.51
N LEU A 403 22.10 -27.09 -3.28
CA LEU A 403 22.66 -25.91 -2.63
C LEU A 403 23.29 -26.34 -1.29
N SER A 404 24.62 -26.32 -1.19
CA SER A 404 25.32 -26.64 0.06
C SER A 404 25.60 -25.35 0.86
N LEU A 405 25.72 -25.46 2.18
CA LEU A 405 26.07 -24.31 3.05
C LEU A 405 27.40 -23.65 2.66
N GLN A 406 28.40 -24.44 2.24
CA GLN A 406 29.72 -23.91 1.86
C GLN A 406 29.62 -23.00 0.63
N HIS A 407 28.98 -23.48 -0.43
CA HIS A 407 28.78 -22.70 -1.66
C HIS A 407 27.89 -21.48 -1.44
N LEU A 408 26.84 -21.59 -0.61
CA LEU A 408 26.01 -20.42 -0.26
C LEU A 408 26.83 -19.33 0.43
N ARG A 409 27.74 -19.72 1.35
CA ARG A 409 28.60 -18.77 2.05
C ARG A 409 29.62 -18.11 1.12
N SER A 410 30.19 -18.82 0.17
CA SER A 410 31.18 -18.25 -0.76
C SER A 410 30.57 -17.25 -1.74
N THR A 411 29.30 -17.40 -2.11
CA THR A 411 28.59 -16.51 -3.03
C THR A 411 27.73 -15.45 -2.31
N ALA A 412 27.59 -15.54 -0.99
CA ALA A 412 26.85 -14.58 -0.17
C ALA A 412 27.28 -13.10 -0.31
N PRO A 413 28.55 -12.74 -0.66
CA PRO A 413 28.92 -11.35 -0.88
C PRO A 413 28.04 -10.60 -1.90
N VAL A 414 27.38 -11.30 -2.83
CA VAL A 414 26.42 -10.67 -3.76
C VAL A 414 25.25 -9.99 -3.04
N LEU A 415 24.87 -10.47 -1.85
CA LEU A 415 23.79 -9.89 -1.05
C LEU A 415 24.10 -8.48 -0.53
N VAL A 416 25.36 -8.04 -0.57
CA VAL A 416 25.75 -6.65 -0.26
C VAL A 416 25.03 -5.65 -1.18
N LEU A 417 24.60 -6.06 -2.38
CA LEU A 417 23.76 -5.23 -3.25
C LEU A 417 22.44 -4.78 -2.60
N ALA A 418 21.97 -5.46 -1.54
CA ALA A 418 20.82 -5.03 -0.77
C ALA A 418 21.06 -3.76 0.09
N LEU A 419 22.32 -3.34 0.23
CA LEU A 419 22.73 -2.12 0.94
C LEU A 419 22.89 -0.90 0.02
N LEU A 420 22.73 -1.09 -1.29
CA LEU A 420 22.65 0.00 -2.28
C LEU A 420 21.24 0.58 -2.30
#